data_AF-A0AAU9R8M9-F1
#
_entry.id   AF-A0AAU9R8M9-F1
#
_cell.length_a   1.000
_cell.length_b   1.000
_cell.length_c   1.000
_cell.angle_alpha   90.00
_cell.angle_beta   90.00
_cell.angle_gamma   90.00
#
_symmetry.space_group_name_H-M   'P 1'
#
loop_
_entity.id
_entity.type
_entity.pdbx_description
1 polymer ?
#
loop_
_entity_poly.entity_id
_entity_poly.type
_entity_poly.pdbx_seq_one_letter_code
_entity_poly.pdbx_strand_id
1 'polypeptide(L)'
;MLTMAASQSQFLTNLSHVFSSQRNLRADNRVSSSSCEITRTNRSWGSLKAENFQPKGRGSPPCLGSFESGGLLRNGIGDGDGIIIVDHGSRRRESNLMLEEFVKMFKDKTGYPIVEPAHMELAEPSIKSAFSLCVRKGAKRVVVSPFFLFPGRHWHQDIPSLTADAAKEFSGISYLITAPLGLHNLLVDVVDDRIQHCLSHVEGDADECPVCAGTNKCKLYNTS
;
A
#
# COMPACT_ATOMS: atom_id res chain seq x y z
N MET A 1 8.94 -26.39 -25.27
CA MET A 1 9.33 -25.00 -24.93
C MET A 1 8.42 -23.92 -25.55
N LEU A 2 7.25 -24.24 -26.11
CA LEU A 2 6.38 -23.26 -26.79
C LEU A 2 5.04 -22.96 -26.09
N THR A 3 4.74 -23.60 -24.95
CA THR A 3 3.44 -23.45 -24.26
C THR A 3 3.44 -22.49 -23.07
N MET A 4 4.60 -22.05 -22.57
CA MET A 4 4.71 -21.15 -21.40
C MET A 4 4.63 -19.64 -21.77
N ALA A 5 4.83 -19.28 -23.04
CA ALA A 5 4.80 -17.88 -23.47
C ALA A 5 3.38 -17.33 -23.71
N ALA A 6 2.39 -18.21 -23.91
CA ALA A 6 1.02 -17.80 -24.22
C ALA A 6 0.25 -17.27 -23.00
N SER A 7 0.51 -17.80 -21.79
CA SER A 7 -0.22 -17.38 -20.58
C SER A 7 0.26 -16.04 -20.02
N GLN A 8 1.55 -15.71 -20.16
CA GLN A 8 2.08 -14.39 -19.78
C GLN A 8 1.55 -13.28 -20.68
N SER A 9 1.36 -13.56 -21.97
CA SER A 9 0.80 -12.60 -22.93
C SER A 9 -0.66 -12.27 -22.61
N GLN A 10 -1.49 -13.29 -22.35
CA GLN A 10 -2.92 -13.10 -22.02
C GLN A 10 -3.16 -12.39 -20.68
N PHE A 11 -2.27 -12.56 -19.69
CA PHE A 11 -2.36 -11.86 -18.41
C PHE A 11 -2.06 -10.36 -18.54
N LEU A 12 -1.14 -9.98 -19.42
CA LEU A 12 -0.78 -8.58 -19.68
C LEU A 12 -1.85 -7.84 -20.49
N THR A 13 -2.58 -8.52 -21.39
CA THR A 13 -3.67 -7.91 -22.18
C THR A 13 -4.91 -7.61 -21.34
N ASN A 14 -5.20 -8.40 -20.30
CA ASN A 14 -6.34 -8.15 -19.41
C ASN A 14 -6.13 -6.92 -18.51
N LEU A 15 -4.89 -6.59 -18.16
CA LEU A 15 -4.59 -5.44 -17.30
C LEU A 15 -4.79 -4.10 -18.01
N SER A 16 -4.54 -4.00 -19.32
CA SER A 16 -4.73 -2.75 -20.08
C SER A 16 -6.21 -2.36 -20.25
N HIS A 17 -7.12 -3.34 -20.29
CA HIS A 17 -8.56 -3.10 -20.36
C HIS A 17 -9.14 -2.54 -19.05
N VAL A 18 -8.67 -3.02 -17.88
CA VAL A 18 -9.12 -2.53 -16.55
C VAL A 18 -8.81 -1.04 -16.34
N PHE A 19 -7.66 -0.56 -16.82
CA PHE A 19 -7.27 0.86 -16.70
C PHE A 19 -8.02 1.82 -17.65
N SER A 20 -8.70 1.30 -18.67
CA SER A 20 -9.51 2.11 -19.59
C SER A 20 -10.92 2.36 -19.03
N SER A 21 -11.51 1.38 -18.35
CA SER A 21 -12.84 1.47 -17.76
C SER A 21 -12.91 2.46 -16.58
N GLN A 22 -11.88 2.50 -15.72
CA GLN A 22 -11.86 3.38 -14.54
C GLN A 22 -11.71 4.88 -14.84
N ARG A 23 -11.32 5.27 -16.08
CA ARG A 23 -11.20 6.69 -16.44
C ARG A 23 -12.54 7.38 -16.70
N ASN A 24 -13.60 6.63 -17.00
CA ASN A 24 -14.91 7.20 -17.35
C ASN A 24 -15.86 7.42 -16.17
N LEU A 25 -15.55 6.94 -14.96
CA LEU A 25 -16.45 7.01 -13.80
C LEU A 25 -16.19 8.19 -12.84
N ARG A 26 -15.33 9.15 -13.21
CA ARG A 26 -14.95 10.30 -12.34
C ARG A 26 -15.31 11.69 -12.89
N ALA A 27 -16.20 11.78 -13.86
CA ALA A 27 -16.76 13.04 -14.33
C ALA A 27 -18.28 13.04 -14.08
N ASP A 28 -18.68 13.42 -12.87
CA ASP A 28 -19.95 14.10 -12.55
C ASP A 28 -20.26 13.96 -11.06
N ASN A 29 -19.71 14.86 -10.25
CA ASN A 29 -20.36 15.21 -8.98
C ASN A 29 -19.93 16.62 -8.55
N ARG A 30 -20.68 17.61 -9.03
CA ARG A 30 -20.54 19.02 -8.66
C ARG A 30 -21.51 19.30 -7.51
N VAL A 31 -20.95 19.54 -6.32
CA VAL A 31 -21.67 19.88 -5.09
C VAL A 31 -22.48 21.18 -5.28
N SER A 32 -23.80 21.14 -5.06
CA SER A 32 -24.61 22.34 -4.88
C SER A 32 -24.85 22.58 -3.38
N SER A 33 -24.37 23.71 -2.89
CA SER A 33 -24.56 24.16 -1.52
C SER A 33 -25.99 24.66 -1.28
N SER A 34 -26.75 23.98 -0.41
CA SER A 34 -27.93 24.58 0.24
C SER A 34 -27.86 24.31 1.74
N SER A 35 -27.85 25.39 2.51
CA SER A 35 -27.87 25.44 3.97
C SER A 35 -28.94 24.54 4.58
N CYS A 36 -28.57 23.76 5.60
CA CYS A 36 -29.52 23.13 6.49
C CYS A 36 -29.08 23.41 7.94
N GLU A 37 -29.90 24.20 8.64
CA GLU A 37 -29.74 24.58 10.04
C GLU A 37 -29.82 23.35 10.95
N ILE A 38 -28.79 23.15 11.78
CA ILE A 38 -28.78 22.11 12.80
C ILE A 38 -29.37 22.70 14.09
N THR A 39 -30.64 22.39 14.37
CA THR A 39 -31.23 22.59 15.70
C THR A 39 -30.70 21.52 16.66
N ARG A 40 -29.95 21.99 17.65
CA ARG A 40 -29.38 21.26 18.78
C ARG A 40 -30.51 20.71 19.67
N THR A 41 -30.62 19.39 19.81
CA THR A 41 -31.31 18.80 20.97
C THR A 41 -30.35 17.94 21.77
N ASN A 42 -30.37 18.20 23.08
CA ASN A 42 -29.41 17.79 24.09
C ASN A 42 -29.88 16.46 24.70
N ARG A 43 -29.08 15.39 24.59
CA ARG A 43 -29.20 14.25 25.51
C ARG A 43 -27.81 13.77 25.93
N SER A 44 -27.64 13.81 27.24
CA SER A 44 -26.46 13.49 28.03
C SER A 44 -26.11 12.00 27.99
N TRP A 45 -24.82 11.70 27.83
CA TRP A 45 -24.22 10.49 28.38
C TRP A 45 -22.80 10.80 28.88
N GLY A 46 -22.58 10.53 30.16
CA GLY A 46 -21.38 9.84 30.66
C GLY A 46 -20.08 10.63 30.71
N SER A 47 -19.81 11.18 31.89
CA SER A 47 -18.53 11.71 32.35
C SER A 47 -17.37 10.71 32.20
N LEU A 48 -16.40 11.01 31.33
CA LEU A 48 -15.02 10.53 31.44
C LEU A 48 -14.08 11.70 31.15
N LYS A 49 -13.20 11.97 32.11
CA LYS A 49 -12.32 13.14 32.17
C LYS A 49 -11.29 13.11 31.03
N ALA A 50 -11.26 14.17 30.22
CA ALA A 50 -10.14 14.52 29.35
C ALA A 50 -9.58 15.87 29.81
N GLU A 51 -8.47 15.82 30.54
CA GLU A 51 -7.72 17.01 30.94
C GLU A 51 -6.85 17.50 29.76
N ASN A 52 -7.10 18.74 29.35
CA ASN A 52 -6.18 19.73 28.78
C ASN A 52 -5.26 19.33 27.60
N PHE A 53 -5.76 19.52 26.38
CA PHE A 53 -4.92 19.85 25.22
C PHE A 53 -5.53 21.00 24.43
N GLN A 54 -4.96 22.21 24.58
CA GLN A 54 -5.30 23.38 23.78
C GLN A 54 -4.19 23.68 22.75
N PRO A 55 -4.45 23.66 21.44
CA PRO A 55 -3.50 24.18 20.46
C PRO A 55 -3.72 25.68 20.27
N LYS A 56 -2.75 26.50 20.70
CA LYS A 56 -2.70 27.94 20.43
C LYS A 56 -2.07 28.22 19.06
N GLY A 57 -2.71 29.10 18.30
CA GLY A 57 -2.06 30.18 17.54
C GLY A 57 -1.46 29.84 16.17
N ARG A 58 -2.17 30.25 15.11
CA ARG A 58 -1.62 30.41 13.75
C ARG A 58 -0.70 31.64 13.70
N GLY A 59 0.48 31.48 13.12
CA GLY A 59 1.35 32.56 12.69
C GLY A 59 2.07 32.16 11.40
N SER A 60 1.72 32.80 10.29
CA SER A 60 2.40 32.68 8.99
C SER A 60 3.55 33.70 8.91
N PRO A 61 4.72 33.36 8.37
CA PRO A 61 5.65 34.35 7.82
C PRO A 61 5.50 34.46 6.29
N PRO A 62 5.96 35.59 5.69
CA PRO A 62 5.67 35.96 4.31
C PRO A 62 6.68 35.40 3.30
N CYS A 63 6.23 35.38 2.04
CA CYS A 63 6.89 34.93 0.83
C CYS A 63 8.24 35.60 0.54
N LEU A 64 9.16 34.90 -0.11
CA LEU A 64 9.58 35.12 -1.52
C LEU A 64 11.03 34.63 -1.72
N GLY A 65 11.18 33.58 -2.53
CA GLY A 65 12.46 33.11 -3.04
C GLY A 65 12.19 32.31 -4.31
N SER A 66 12.41 32.95 -5.46
CA SER A 66 12.38 32.33 -6.78
C SER A 66 13.45 31.23 -6.85
N PHE A 67 13.01 29.98 -7.00
CA PHE A 67 13.90 28.87 -7.31
C PHE A 67 13.41 28.16 -8.58
N GLU A 68 14.38 27.93 -9.45
CA GLU A 68 14.21 27.47 -10.82
C GLU A 68 13.51 26.12 -10.91
N SER A 69 12.83 25.92 -12.04
CA SER A 69 12.01 24.78 -12.42
C SER A 69 12.80 23.47 -12.53
N GLY A 70 13.20 22.90 -11.40
CA GLY A 70 13.63 21.50 -11.26
C GLY A 70 12.54 20.71 -10.53
N GLY A 71 12.02 19.65 -11.15
CA GLY A 71 10.81 18.94 -10.73
C GLY A 71 10.67 18.67 -9.23
N LEU A 72 9.49 19.00 -8.70
CA LEU A 72 9.05 18.72 -7.33
C LEU A 72 9.38 17.27 -6.93
N LEU A 73 10.37 17.10 -6.05
CA LEU A 73 10.54 15.90 -5.25
C LEU A 73 9.21 15.60 -4.56
N ARG A 74 8.48 14.58 -5.02
CA ARG A 74 7.25 14.15 -4.38
C ARG A 74 7.62 13.46 -3.06
N ASN A 75 7.21 14.06 -1.95
CA ASN A 75 7.03 13.42 -0.64
C ASN A 75 8.26 12.71 -0.04
N GLY A 76 9.22 13.45 0.53
CA GLY A 76 10.16 12.97 1.58
C GLY A 76 11.09 11.78 1.27
N ILE A 77 10.85 11.05 0.17
CA ILE A 77 11.62 9.97 -0.41
C ILE A 77 12.44 10.59 -1.55
N GLY A 78 13.76 10.51 -1.45
CA GLY A 78 14.71 11.00 -2.46
C GLY A 78 15.54 9.87 -3.07
N ASP A 79 16.45 10.24 -3.97
CA ASP A 79 17.28 9.27 -4.74
C ASP A 79 18.21 8.41 -3.87
N GLY A 80 18.48 8.85 -2.64
CA GLY A 80 19.26 8.12 -1.64
C GLY A 80 18.43 7.19 -0.75
N ASP A 81 17.16 6.97 -1.04
CA ASP A 81 16.28 6.12 -0.24
C ASP A 81 16.04 4.76 -0.90
N GLY A 82 16.19 3.69 -0.13
CA GLY A 82 15.76 2.34 -0.48
C GLY A 82 14.50 1.95 0.26
N ILE A 83 13.52 1.40 -0.43
CA ILE A 83 12.29 0.90 0.18
C ILE A 83 12.33 -0.62 0.19
N ILE A 84 12.05 -1.22 1.33
CA ILE A 84 11.83 -2.66 1.46
C ILE A 84 10.36 -2.87 1.81
N ILE A 85 9.63 -3.64 1.00
CA ILE A 85 8.26 -4.07 1.33
C ILE A 85 8.35 -5.50 1.83
N VAL A 86 7.95 -5.73 3.07
CA VAL A 86 8.17 -7.01 3.76
C VAL A 86 6.87 -7.71 4.15
N ASP A 87 6.75 -9.00 3.84
CA ASP A 87 5.69 -9.87 4.38
C ASP A 87 6.28 -11.03 5.24
N HIS A 88 5.46 -11.99 5.65
CA HIS A 88 5.94 -13.15 6.42
C HIS A 88 6.77 -14.14 5.59
N GLY A 89 6.58 -14.13 4.27
CA GLY A 89 6.93 -15.23 3.37
C GLY A 89 5.91 -16.37 3.44
N SER A 90 5.99 -17.25 2.46
CA SER A 90 5.18 -18.45 2.36
C SER A 90 6.02 -19.63 1.88
N ARG A 91 5.63 -20.83 2.31
CA ARG A 91 6.13 -22.08 1.72
C ARG A 91 5.63 -22.29 0.28
N ARG A 92 4.54 -21.60 -0.09
CA ARG A 92 3.99 -21.63 -1.46
C ARG A 92 4.68 -20.55 -2.29
N ARG A 93 5.41 -20.96 -3.32
CA ARG A 93 6.16 -20.05 -4.20
C ARG A 93 5.25 -19.00 -4.84
N GLU A 94 4.04 -19.40 -5.23
CA GLU A 94 3.05 -18.53 -5.86
C GLU A 94 2.67 -17.36 -4.94
N SER A 95 2.62 -17.58 -3.62
CA SER A 95 2.34 -16.51 -2.67
C SER A 95 3.47 -15.49 -2.57
N ASN A 96 4.73 -15.94 -2.66
CA ASN A 96 5.89 -15.05 -2.63
C ASN A 96 5.96 -14.21 -3.93
N LEU A 97 5.61 -14.81 -5.08
CA LEU A 97 5.56 -14.10 -6.37
C LEU A 97 4.53 -12.95 -6.36
N MET A 98 3.43 -13.08 -5.62
CA MET A 98 2.46 -11.98 -5.47
C MET A 98 3.08 -10.75 -4.79
N LEU A 99 4.00 -10.94 -3.83
CA LEU A 99 4.72 -9.82 -3.24
C LEU A 99 5.66 -9.16 -4.25
N GLU A 100 6.37 -9.95 -5.05
CA GLU A 100 7.24 -9.43 -6.12
C GLU A 100 6.45 -8.61 -7.14
N GLU A 101 5.28 -9.10 -7.57
CA GLU A 101 4.37 -8.37 -8.46
C GLU A 101 3.87 -7.07 -7.82
N PHE A 102 3.47 -7.11 -6.54
CA PHE A 102 3.06 -5.91 -5.82
C PHE A 102 4.19 -4.89 -5.71
N VAL A 103 5.42 -5.30 -5.41
CA VAL A 103 6.59 -4.42 -5.38
C VAL A 103 6.84 -3.77 -6.73
N LYS A 104 6.70 -4.53 -7.82
CA LYS A 104 6.79 -3.98 -9.18
C LYS A 104 5.70 -2.93 -9.43
N MET A 105 4.44 -3.23 -9.12
CA MET A 105 3.33 -2.29 -9.24
C MET A 105 3.56 -1.03 -8.42
N PHE A 106 4.06 -1.18 -7.19
CA PHE A 106 4.37 -0.07 -6.30
C PHE A 106 5.49 0.80 -6.88
N LYS A 107 6.56 0.18 -7.39
CA LYS A 107 7.67 0.88 -8.03
C LYS A 107 7.21 1.65 -9.26
N ASP A 108 6.45 1.01 -10.15
CA ASP A 108 5.92 1.63 -11.37
C ASP A 108 4.99 2.81 -11.05
N LYS A 109 4.16 2.68 -10.00
CA LYS A 109 3.23 3.72 -9.57
C LYS A 109 3.91 4.91 -8.88
N THR A 110 4.95 4.67 -8.10
CA THR A 110 5.62 5.71 -7.29
C THR A 110 6.79 6.36 -8.02
N GLY A 111 7.45 5.64 -8.92
CA GLY A 111 8.68 6.07 -9.57
C GLY A 111 9.92 6.00 -8.66
N TYR A 112 9.82 5.38 -7.47
CA TYR A 112 10.96 5.30 -6.55
C TYR A 112 12.07 4.41 -7.15
N PRO A 113 13.35 4.83 -7.08
CA PRO A 113 14.43 4.18 -7.81
C PRO A 113 14.78 2.79 -7.24
N ILE A 114 14.73 2.65 -5.92
CA ILE A 114 15.15 1.46 -5.18
C ILE A 114 13.97 0.96 -4.35
N VAL A 115 13.37 -0.14 -4.78
CA VAL A 115 12.27 -0.82 -4.09
C VAL A 115 12.49 -2.32 -4.20
N GLU A 116 12.61 -3.01 -3.07
CA GLU A 116 12.89 -4.44 -3.00
C GLU A 116 11.84 -5.19 -2.17
N PRO A 117 11.45 -6.41 -2.56
CA PRO A 117 10.68 -7.29 -1.70
C PRO A 117 11.56 -7.88 -0.60
N ALA A 118 10.96 -8.26 0.53
CA ALA A 118 11.57 -9.11 1.53
C ALA A 118 10.54 -10.02 2.20
N HIS A 119 11.01 -11.13 2.73
CA HIS A 119 10.23 -12.06 3.54
C HIS A 119 10.90 -12.21 4.91
N MET A 120 10.11 -12.33 5.97
CA MET A 120 10.64 -12.40 7.33
C MET A 120 11.29 -13.75 7.66
N GLU A 121 10.66 -14.87 7.32
CA GLU A 121 11.07 -16.18 7.84
C GLU A 121 10.99 -17.32 6.81
N LEU A 122 9.96 -17.32 5.97
CA LEU A 122 9.58 -18.53 5.22
C LEU A 122 10.10 -18.59 3.77
N ALA A 123 10.75 -17.53 3.31
CA ALA A 123 11.22 -17.41 1.93
C ALA A 123 12.39 -16.43 1.83
N GLU A 124 13.08 -16.45 0.69
CA GLU A 124 14.04 -15.42 0.28
C GLU A 124 13.43 -14.55 -0.81
N PRO A 125 13.82 -13.26 -0.92
CA PRO A 125 14.88 -12.59 -0.17
C PRO A 125 14.52 -12.26 1.28
N SER A 126 15.45 -12.46 2.22
CA SER A 126 15.31 -12.01 3.61
C SER A 126 15.43 -10.48 3.74
N ILE A 127 14.99 -9.91 4.87
CA ILE A 127 15.19 -8.48 5.19
C ILE A 127 16.67 -8.09 5.05
N LYS A 128 17.58 -8.95 5.51
CA LYS A 128 19.02 -8.73 5.41
C LYS A 128 19.48 -8.65 3.96
N SER A 129 19.09 -9.63 3.13
CA SER A 129 19.42 -9.65 1.70
C SER A 129 18.92 -8.40 0.96
N ALA A 130 17.68 -8.00 1.23
CA ALA A 130 17.06 -6.82 0.64
C ALA A 130 17.71 -5.51 1.11
N PHE A 131 18.06 -5.40 2.39
CA PHE A 131 18.79 -4.24 2.95
C PHE A 131 20.15 -4.06 2.29
N SER A 132 20.94 -5.13 2.23
CA SER A 132 22.25 -5.10 1.57
C SER A 132 22.14 -4.73 0.09
N LEU A 133 21.07 -5.18 -0.60
CA LEU A 133 20.83 -4.81 -1.99
C LEU A 133 20.46 -3.33 -2.15
N CYS A 134 19.62 -2.78 -1.26
CA CYS A 134 19.31 -1.35 -1.25
C CYS A 134 20.57 -0.50 -1.10
N VAL A 135 21.44 -0.85 -0.13
CA VAL A 135 22.71 -0.13 0.09
C VAL A 135 23.63 -0.24 -1.11
N ARG A 136 23.77 -1.44 -1.71
CA ARG A 136 24.56 -1.63 -2.95
C ARG A 136 24.03 -0.81 -4.13
N LYS A 137 22.73 -0.55 -4.19
CA LYS A 137 22.09 0.31 -5.19
C LYS A 137 22.25 1.81 -4.89
N GLY A 138 22.90 2.18 -3.79
CA GLY A 138 23.22 3.57 -3.44
C GLY A 138 22.35 4.18 -2.35
N ALA A 139 21.48 3.40 -1.71
CA ALA A 139 20.66 3.90 -0.61
C ALA A 139 21.54 4.32 0.59
N LYS A 140 21.29 5.52 1.12
CA LYS A 140 21.84 6.09 2.37
C LYS A 140 20.84 6.02 3.52
N ARG A 141 19.57 5.79 3.20
CA ARG A 141 18.51 5.51 4.16
C ARG A 141 17.63 4.38 3.62
N VAL A 142 17.25 3.46 4.50
CA VAL A 142 16.39 2.31 4.16
C VAL A 142 15.06 2.40 4.91
N VAL A 143 13.95 2.38 4.19
CA VAL A 143 12.59 2.39 4.74
C VAL A 143 11.99 0.99 4.62
N VAL A 144 11.79 0.32 5.74
CA VAL A 144 11.18 -1.01 5.81
C VAL A 144 9.69 -0.87 6.10
N SER A 145 8.86 -1.32 5.16
CA SER A 145 7.41 -1.18 5.20
C SER A 145 6.74 -2.56 5.30
N PRO A 146 6.14 -2.90 6.45
CA PRO A 146 5.43 -4.16 6.61
C PRO A 146 4.13 -4.20 5.79
N PHE A 147 3.98 -5.22 4.96
CA PHE A 147 2.78 -5.48 4.15
C PHE A 147 1.77 -6.34 4.93
N PHE A 148 1.35 -5.83 6.09
CA PHE A 148 0.40 -6.50 7.00
C PHE A 148 -0.87 -5.68 7.20
N LEU A 149 -2.02 -6.36 7.32
CA LEU A 149 -3.30 -5.69 7.58
C LEU A 149 -3.43 -5.19 9.02
N PHE A 150 -2.81 -5.87 9.99
CA PHE A 150 -2.94 -5.54 11.41
C PHE A 150 -1.58 -5.46 12.10
N PRO A 151 -1.41 -4.56 13.08
CA PRO A 151 -0.24 -4.56 13.95
C PRO A 151 -0.24 -5.83 14.82
N GLY A 152 0.96 -6.34 15.12
CA GLY A 152 1.16 -7.55 15.92
C GLY A 152 2.61 -7.72 16.34
N ARG A 153 2.95 -8.87 16.94
CA ARG A 153 4.30 -9.19 17.43
C ARG A 153 5.38 -8.91 16.37
N HIS A 154 5.12 -9.34 15.14
CA HIS A 154 6.04 -9.19 14.01
C HIS A 154 6.44 -7.74 13.73
N TRP A 155 5.48 -6.81 13.83
CA TRP A 155 5.76 -5.39 13.67
C TRP A 155 6.46 -4.78 14.89
N HIS A 156 6.08 -5.19 16.09
CA HIS A 156 6.62 -4.64 17.33
C HIS A 156 8.04 -5.12 17.68
N GLN A 157 8.42 -6.32 17.27
CA GLN A 157 9.63 -6.99 17.78
C GLN A 157 10.50 -7.53 16.64
N ASP A 158 9.94 -8.40 15.79
CA ASP A 158 10.73 -9.18 14.85
C ASP A 158 11.33 -8.32 13.72
N ILE A 159 10.52 -7.52 13.02
CA ILE A 159 11.02 -6.63 11.95
C ILE A 159 12.05 -5.62 12.48
N PRO A 160 11.82 -4.93 13.62
CA PRO A 160 12.84 -4.11 14.25
C PRO A 160 14.15 -4.84 14.52
N SER A 161 14.10 -6.04 15.11
CA SER A 161 15.30 -6.82 15.39
C SER A 161 16.05 -7.21 14.11
N LEU A 162 15.34 -7.78 13.13
CA LEU A 162 15.93 -8.23 11.86
C LEU A 162 16.52 -7.07 11.06
N THR A 163 15.86 -5.92 11.06
CA THR A 163 16.35 -4.71 10.38
C THR A 163 17.59 -4.15 11.08
N ALA A 164 17.59 -4.11 12.42
CA ALA A 164 18.75 -3.67 13.20
C ALA A 164 19.96 -4.59 12.97
N ASP A 165 19.75 -5.91 12.91
CA ASP A 165 20.80 -6.87 12.61
C ASP A 165 21.37 -6.71 11.20
N ALA A 166 20.52 -6.46 10.20
CA ALA A 166 20.97 -6.15 8.84
C ALA A 166 21.78 -4.84 8.77
N ALA A 167 21.35 -3.81 9.49
CA ALA A 167 21.99 -2.50 9.49
C ALA A 167 23.39 -2.50 10.13
N LYS A 168 23.72 -3.45 11.02
CA LYS A 168 25.05 -3.56 11.65
C LYS A 168 26.18 -3.73 10.64
N GLU A 169 25.90 -4.25 9.45
CA GLU A 169 26.89 -4.45 8.39
C GLU A 169 27.25 -3.17 7.63
N PHE A 170 26.52 -2.07 7.84
CA PHE A 170 26.67 -0.84 7.07
C PHE A 170 26.76 0.39 7.97
N SER A 171 27.93 1.04 7.98
CA SER A 171 28.11 2.30 8.70
C SER A 171 27.49 3.48 7.94
N GLY A 172 26.88 4.41 8.68
CA GLY A 172 26.32 5.64 8.12
C GLY A 172 24.98 5.48 7.39
N ILE A 173 24.39 4.28 7.37
CA ILE A 173 23.05 4.03 6.82
C ILE A 173 22.00 4.24 7.91
N SER A 174 21.07 5.15 7.68
CA SER A 174 19.90 5.30 8.54
C SER A 174 18.77 4.37 8.11
N TYR A 175 17.87 4.01 9.02
CA TYR A 175 16.69 3.23 8.66
C TYR A 175 15.44 3.65 9.44
N LEU A 176 14.29 3.39 8.83
CA LEU A 176 12.96 3.65 9.38
C LEU A 176 12.10 2.41 9.16
N ILE A 177 11.30 2.04 10.15
CA ILE A 177 10.26 1.03 10.00
C ILE A 177 8.91 1.75 10.04
N THR A 178 8.10 1.59 9.00
CA THR A 178 6.79 2.24 8.94
C THR A 178 5.77 1.51 9.79
N ALA A 179 4.61 2.14 10.00
CA ALA A 179 3.42 1.37 10.37
C ALA A 179 3.12 0.33 9.27
N PRO A 180 2.50 -0.81 9.62
CA PRO A 180 1.90 -1.71 8.63
C PRO A 180 0.70 -1.00 7.95
N LEU A 181 0.05 -1.66 6.99
CA LEU A 181 -1.13 -1.09 6.32
C LEU A 181 -2.21 -0.67 7.33
N GLY A 182 -2.49 -1.53 8.32
CA GLY A 182 -3.38 -1.18 9.43
C GLY A 182 -4.81 -0.84 8.99
N LEU A 183 -5.53 -0.12 9.85
CA LEU A 183 -6.86 0.41 9.53
C LEU A 183 -6.75 1.70 8.72
N HIS A 184 -6.32 1.59 7.47
CA HIS A 184 -6.22 2.72 6.55
C HIS A 184 -7.49 2.88 5.71
N ASN A 185 -7.99 4.12 5.54
CA ASN A 185 -9.24 4.36 4.80
C ASN A 185 -9.21 3.80 3.36
N LEU A 186 -8.06 3.84 2.67
CA LEU A 186 -7.93 3.24 1.34
C LEU A 186 -8.15 1.71 1.32
N LEU A 187 -7.99 1.01 2.44
CA LEU A 187 -8.34 -0.41 2.49
C LEU A 187 -9.85 -0.62 2.52
N VAL A 188 -10.62 0.33 3.04
CA VAL A 188 -12.09 0.31 2.95
C VAL A 188 -12.50 0.35 1.48
N ASP A 189 -11.91 1.25 0.70
CA ASP A 189 -12.17 1.35 -0.74
C ASP A 189 -11.83 0.07 -1.49
N VAL A 190 -10.68 -0.57 -1.17
CA VAL A 190 -10.27 -1.84 -1.81
C VAL A 190 -11.22 -2.98 -1.46
N VAL A 191 -11.72 -3.03 -0.23
CA VAL A 191 -12.68 -4.06 0.20
C VAL A 191 -14.02 -3.87 -0.51
N ASP A 192 -14.54 -2.63 -0.56
CA ASP A 192 -15.79 -2.34 -1.27
C ASP A 192 -15.67 -2.63 -2.77
N ASP A 193 -14.58 -2.19 -3.42
CA ASP A 193 -14.29 -2.50 -4.83
C ASP A 193 -14.33 -4.01 -5.11
N ARG A 194 -13.73 -4.81 -4.23
CA ARG A 194 -13.75 -6.28 -4.37
C ARG A 194 -15.15 -6.86 -4.20
N ILE A 195 -15.94 -6.36 -3.25
CA ILE A 195 -17.31 -6.80 -3.01
C ILE A 195 -18.17 -6.49 -4.23
N GLN A 196 -18.18 -5.23 -4.69
CA GLN A 196 -18.98 -4.80 -5.83
C GLN A 196 -18.62 -5.56 -7.09
N HIS A 197 -17.33 -5.77 -7.35
CA HIS A 197 -16.89 -6.55 -8.52
C HIS A 197 -17.38 -8.00 -8.47
N CYS A 198 -17.29 -8.66 -7.31
CA CYS A 198 -17.78 -10.03 -7.16
C CYS A 198 -19.30 -10.14 -7.28
N LEU A 199 -20.06 -9.15 -6.77
CA LEU A 199 -21.52 -9.10 -6.94
C LEU A 199 -21.90 -8.92 -8.41
N SER A 200 -21.27 -7.97 -9.09
CA SER A 200 -21.48 -7.74 -10.53
C SER A 200 -21.14 -8.97 -11.37
N HIS A 201 -20.09 -9.72 -11.02
CA HIS A 201 -19.79 -10.99 -11.69
C HIS A 201 -20.91 -12.02 -11.53
N VAL A 202 -21.41 -12.18 -10.30
CA VAL A 202 -22.49 -13.12 -9.99
C VAL A 202 -23.80 -12.76 -10.70
N GLU A 203 -24.06 -11.47 -10.92
CA GLU A 203 -25.21 -10.97 -11.68
C GLU A 203 -25.06 -11.16 -13.20
N GLY A 204 -23.84 -11.49 -13.68
CA GLY A 204 -23.53 -11.68 -15.09
C GLY A 204 -23.06 -10.40 -15.80
N ASP A 205 -22.80 -9.34 -15.05
CA ASP A 205 -22.43 -8.02 -15.58
C ASP A 205 -20.90 -7.80 -15.67
N ALA A 206 -20.10 -8.72 -15.11
CA ALA A 206 -18.65 -8.68 -15.15
C ALA A 206 -18.01 -10.07 -15.25
N ASP A 207 -16.76 -10.12 -15.74
CA ASP A 207 -15.91 -11.31 -15.69
C ASP A 207 -15.47 -11.63 -14.24
N GLU A 208 -14.91 -12.82 -14.01
CA GLU A 208 -14.33 -13.17 -12.71
C GLU A 208 -13.19 -12.18 -12.36
N CYS A 209 -13.17 -11.69 -11.11
CA CYS A 209 -12.07 -10.83 -10.68
C CYS A 209 -10.72 -11.59 -10.74
N PRO A 210 -9.57 -10.90 -10.91
CA PRO A 210 -8.28 -11.55 -11.09
C PRO A 210 -7.86 -12.52 -9.97
N VAL A 211 -8.41 -12.35 -8.76
CA VAL A 211 -8.12 -13.23 -7.60
C VAL A 211 -9.02 -14.47 -7.60
N CYS A 212 -10.23 -14.36 -8.13
CA CYS A 212 -11.17 -15.48 -8.20
C CYS A 212 -11.03 -16.27 -9.50
N ALA A 213 -10.43 -15.69 -10.54
CA ALA A 213 -10.25 -16.27 -11.86
C ALA A 213 -9.77 -17.74 -11.77
N GLY A 214 -10.59 -18.68 -12.27
CA GLY A 214 -10.28 -20.11 -12.32
C GLY A 214 -10.37 -20.85 -10.98
N THR A 215 -10.83 -20.20 -9.91
CA THR A 215 -10.99 -20.82 -8.58
C THR A 215 -12.42 -21.29 -8.29
N ASN A 216 -13.40 -20.85 -9.11
CA ASN A 216 -14.84 -21.07 -8.88
C ASN A 216 -15.31 -20.60 -7.49
N LYS A 217 -14.67 -19.55 -6.95
CA LYS A 217 -14.98 -18.96 -5.64
C LYS A 217 -15.86 -17.72 -5.73
N CYS A 218 -15.92 -17.05 -6.88
CA CYS A 218 -16.79 -15.89 -7.10
C CYS A 218 -18.22 -16.37 -7.41
N LYS A 219 -18.93 -16.89 -6.40
CA LYS A 219 -20.27 -17.44 -6.58
C LYS A 219 -21.12 -17.30 -5.32
N LEU A 220 -22.44 -17.37 -5.50
CA LEU A 220 -23.38 -17.48 -4.40
C LEU A 220 -23.42 -18.91 -3.85
N TYR A 221 -23.52 -18.99 -2.52
CA TYR A 221 -23.76 -20.24 -1.81
C TYR A 221 -25.16 -20.14 -1.19
N ASN A 222 -26.09 -20.96 -1.66
CA ASN A 222 -27.45 -21.01 -1.13
C ASN A 222 -27.52 -22.07 -0.03
N THR A 223 -28.08 -21.71 1.12
CA THR A 223 -28.45 -22.67 2.17
C THR A 223 -29.90 -23.08 1.96
N SER A 224 -30.16 -24.40 1.92
CA SER A 224 -31.49 -24.99 1.92
C SER A 224 -32.19 -24.84 3.26
#